data_AF-K2C921-F1
#
_entry.id   AF-K2C921-F1
#
_cell.length_a   1.000
_cell.length_b   1.000
_cell.length_c   1.000
_cell.angle_alpha   90.00
_cell.angle_beta   90.00
_cell.angle_gamma   90.00
#
_symmetry.space_group_name_H-M   'P 1'
#
loop_
_entity.id
_entity.type
_entity.pdbx_description
1 polymer ?
#
loop_
_entity_poly.entity_id
_entity_poly.type
_entity_poly.pdbx_seq_one_letter_code
_entity_poly.pdbx_strand_id
1 'polypeptide(L)'
;MVNHAINAEHLPYRDVCRQFDDARRKQLEQRFLDLTGIGADAGNDQLPVPADDYSEIIDTFERLSMMMYPNFKATAPWEADNSSVSLFDFSRFMRLFPVLRSSCEVEPQLALSLLRNPHGRMIESSVSGMPESIERALKKHYVVASDQQIQALDNSALKFIAGYDHLLTSWRKAHPQDWGKLIQRAYIVNEERTYMNCRPGNDFLVALTQHLAVKKVSKSEFSQLIELIIEACDRIPRPDSQGRCQADLRLFLNGFTSNLIAENGFSQPRLTLLTSSLTSLNINELASSEWVVEIDGVKVECSVEPDSKRLHIIGPKLPLTKLAENDVAAPFCYFNQGTQFELIPIERNDRSPVGA
;
A
#
# COMPACT_ATOMS: atom_id res chain seq x y z
N MET A 1 -19.10 -32.49 -13.35
CA MET A 1 -18.11 -32.19 -12.30
C MET A 1 -17.89 -33.31 -11.26
N VAL A 2 -18.78 -34.33 -11.14
CA VAL A 2 -18.61 -35.46 -10.19
C VAL A 2 -17.32 -36.27 -10.42
N ASN A 3 -16.77 -36.24 -11.64
CA ASN A 3 -15.52 -36.91 -12.03
C ASN A 3 -14.39 -35.91 -12.43
N HIS A 4 -14.45 -34.66 -11.96
CA HIS A 4 -13.38 -33.69 -12.25
C HIS A 4 -12.23 -33.89 -11.26
N ALA A 5 -10.97 -33.86 -11.72
CA ALA A 5 -9.77 -34.19 -10.95
C ALA A 5 -9.55 -33.38 -9.65
N ILE A 6 -10.29 -32.28 -9.47
CA ILE A 6 -10.22 -31.40 -8.30
C ILE A 6 -11.15 -31.90 -7.17
N ASN A 7 -12.15 -32.74 -7.46
CA ASN A 7 -13.08 -33.31 -6.49
C ASN A 7 -12.67 -34.75 -6.13
N ALA A 8 -11.49 -34.90 -5.53
CA ALA A 8 -10.92 -36.21 -5.15
C ALA A 8 -11.81 -37.01 -4.18
N GLU A 9 -12.73 -36.33 -3.49
CA GLU A 9 -13.64 -36.93 -2.49
C GLU A 9 -15.05 -37.25 -3.03
N HIS A 10 -15.28 -37.07 -4.35
CA HIS A 10 -16.59 -37.31 -5.00
C HIS A 10 -17.77 -36.59 -4.34
N LEU A 11 -17.52 -35.43 -3.71
CA LEU A 11 -18.56 -34.64 -3.06
C LEU A 11 -19.64 -34.22 -4.07
N PRO A 12 -20.93 -34.24 -3.69
CA PRO A 12 -21.98 -33.65 -4.51
C PRO A 12 -21.64 -32.20 -4.88
N TYR A 13 -21.96 -31.78 -6.10
CA TYR A 13 -21.62 -30.44 -6.60
C TYR A 13 -22.06 -29.31 -5.65
N ARG A 14 -23.24 -29.47 -5.04
CA ARG A 14 -23.77 -28.53 -4.04
C ARG A 14 -22.88 -28.41 -2.80
N ASP A 15 -22.30 -29.53 -2.35
CA ASP A 15 -21.44 -29.57 -1.17
C ASP A 15 -20.05 -29.00 -1.48
N VAL A 16 -19.54 -29.22 -2.70
CA VAL A 16 -18.31 -28.56 -3.19
C VAL A 16 -18.49 -27.04 -3.25
N CYS A 17 -19.60 -26.56 -3.80
CA CYS A 17 -19.93 -25.13 -3.81
C CYS A 17 -20.02 -24.57 -2.39
N ARG A 18 -20.70 -25.28 -1.47
CA ARG A 18 -20.81 -24.85 -0.07
C ARG A 18 -19.44 -24.77 0.62
N GLN A 19 -18.60 -25.79 0.48
CA GLN A 19 -17.25 -25.77 1.06
C GLN A 19 -16.37 -24.67 0.48
N PHE A 20 -16.50 -24.40 -0.83
CA PHE A 20 -15.80 -23.31 -1.47
C PHE A 20 -16.26 -21.94 -0.94
N ASP A 21 -17.58 -21.75 -0.82
CA ASP A 21 -18.16 -20.52 -0.27
C ASP A 21 -17.75 -20.33 1.20
N ASP A 22 -17.78 -21.39 2.01
CA ASP A 22 -17.34 -21.36 3.42
C ASP A 22 -15.85 -21.04 3.55
N ALA A 23 -14.99 -21.66 2.72
CA ALA A 23 -13.55 -21.39 2.72
C ALA A 23 -13.23 -19.96 2.26
N ARG A 24 -13.93 -19.49 1.21
CA ARG A 24 -13.83 -18.12 0.73
C ARG A 24 -14.22 -17.13 1.81
N ARG A 25 -15.34 -17.35 2.51
CA ARG A 25 -15.80 -16.49 3.60
C ARG A 25 -14.76 -16.39 4.72
N LYS A 26 -14.23 -17.52 5.19
CA LYS A 26 -13.18 -17.53 6.23
C LYS A 26 -11.91 -16.81 5.80
N GLN A 27 -11.50 -16.96 4.54
CA GLN A 27 -10.33 -16.23 4.00
C GLN A 27 -10.59 -14.73 3.89
N LEU A 28 -11.81 -14.33 3.51
CA LEU A 28 -12.21 -12.93 3.47
C LEU A 28 -12.25 -12.31 4.87
N GLU A 29 -12.83 -13.01 5.85
CA GLU A 29 -12.83 -12.64 7.27
C GLU A 29 -11.41 -12.42 7.79
N GLN A 30 -10.53 -13.40 7.59
CA GLN A 30 -9.13 -13.30 8.00
C GLN A 30 -8.44 -12.12 7.31
N ARG A 31 -8.65 -11.95 6.01
CA ARG A 31 -8.10 -10.82 5.26
C ARG A 31 -8.62 -9.51 5.79
N PHE A 32 -9.92 -9.37 6.06
CA PHE A 32 -10.49 -8.16 6.63
C PHE A 32 -9.79 -7.82 7.95
N LEU A 33 -9.68 -8.78 8.86
CA LEU A 33 -8.98 -8.61 10.14
C LEU A 33 -7.51 -8.18 9.94
N ASP A 34 -6.79 -8.83 9.03
CA ASP A 34 -5.40 -8.46 8.70
C ASP A 34 -5.30 -7.01 8.22
N LEU A 35 -6.23 -6.55 7.36
CA LEU A 35 -6.29 -5.18 6.87
C LEU A 35 -6.65 -4.18 7.98
N THR A 36 -7.45 -4.56 8.98
CA THR A 36 -7.79 -3.66 10.09
C THR A 36 -6.63 -3.44 11.07
N GLY A 37 -5.64 -4.34 11.08
CA GLY A 37 -4.57 -4.36 12.09
C GLY A 37 -4.97 -4.96 13.45
N ILE A 38 -6.23 -5.39 13.61
CA ILE A 38 -6.75 -5.99 14.85
C ILE A 38 -6.27 -7.43 15.01
N GLY A 39 -5.84 -7.81 16.22
CA GLY A 39 -5.68 -9.21 16.62
C GLY A 39 -4.44 -9.94 16.08
N ALA A 40 -3.49 -9.25 15.45
CA ALA A 40 -2.37 -9.89 14.78
C ALA A 40 -1.34 -10.59 15.68
N ASP A 41 -1.24 -10.16 16.94
CA ASP A 41 -0.37 -10.79 17.96
C ASP A 41 -1.17 -11.63 18.96
N ALA A 42 -2.50 -11.54 18.90
CA ALA A 42 -3.39 -12.39 19.67
C ALA A 42 -3.48 -13.73 18.93
N GLY A 43 -3.08 -14.82 19.57
CA GLY A 43 -3.45 -16.15 19.07
C GLY A 43 -4.96 -16.18 18.79
N ASN A 44 -5.39 -16.93 17.77
CA ASN A 44 -6.77 -16.98 17.24
C ASN A 44 -7.91 -17.04 18.29
N ASP A 45 -7.61 -17.36 19.56
CA ASP A 45 -8.53 -17.49 20.68
C ASP A 45 -8.91 -16.17 21.39
N GLN A 46 -8.40 -15.00 20.96
CA GLN A 46 -8.70 -13.71 21.60
C GLN A 46 -9.12 -12.61 20.62
N LEU A 47 -10.00 -12.90 19.66
CA LEU A 47 -10.73 -11.82 18.98
C LEU A 47 -11.67 -11.16 20.01
N PRO A 48 -11.53 -9.84 20.27
CA PRO A 48 -12.19 -9.19 21.41
C PRO A 48 -13.69 -8.88 21.21
N VAL A 49 -14.29 -9.30 20.10
CA VAL A 49 -15.71 -9.05 19.79
C VAL A 49 -16.29 -10.33 19.15
N PRO A 50 -17.53 -10.73 19.49
CA PRO A 50 -18.20 -11.90 18.92
C PRO A 50 -18.18 -11.92 17.39
N ALA A 51 -18.00 -13.11 16.79
CA ALA A 51 -17.98 -13.29 15.33
C ALA A 51 -19.26 -12.79 14.63
N ASP A 52 -20.40 -12.84 15.33
CA ASP A 52 -21.68 -12.38 14.80
C ASP A 52 -21.73 -10.86 14.55
N ASP A 53 -20.95 -10.06 15.29
CA ASP A 53 -20.94 -8.59 15.20
C ASP A 53 -20.19 -8.05 13.97
N TYR A 54 -19.47 -8.90 13.24
CA TYR A 54 -18.66 -8.49 12.07
C TYR A 54 -19.25 -8.88 10.72
N SER A 55 -20.18 -9.82 10.71
CA SER A 55 -20.73 -10.40 9.48
C SER A 55 -21.25 -9.34 8.51
N GLU A 56 -22.03 -8.38 9.01
CA GLU A 56 -22.58 -7.29 8.19
C GLU A 56 -21.51 -6.33 7.64
N ILE A 57 -20.46 -6.05 8.44
CA ILE A 57 -19.34 -5.20 8.02
C ILE A 57 -18.55 -5.88 6.90
N ILE A 58 -18.27 -7.18 7.06
CA ILE A 58 -17.52 -7.98 6.09
C ILE A 58 -18.31 -8.18 4.81
N ASP A 59 -19.61 -8.46 4.88
CA ASP A 59 -20.47 -8.58 3.71
C ASP A 59 -20.53 -7.25 2.92
N THR A 60 -20.61 -6.14 3.65
CA THR A 60 -20.57 -4.80 3.04
C THR A 60 -19.20 -4.52 2.41
N PHE A 61 -18.10 -4.85 3.10
CA PHE A 61 -16.74 -4.76 2.58
C PHE A 61 -16.57 -5.57 1.30
N GLU A 62 -16.99 -6.84 1.30
CA GLU A 62 -16.91 -7.72 0.14
C GLU A 62 -17.59 -7.09 -1.06
N ARG A 63 -18.86 -6.70 -0.88
CA ARG A 63 -19.66 -6.11 -1.93
C ARG A 63 -19.01 -4.84 -2.48
N LEU A 64 -18.65 -3.90 -1.60
CA LEU A 64 -18.10 -2.60 -2.01
C LEU A 64 -16.73 -2.73 -2.68
N SER A 65 -15.87 -3.64 -2.20
CA SER A 65 -14.51 -3.86 -2.73
C SER A 65 -14.50 -4.36 -4.18
N MET A 66 -15.60 -4.94 -4.66
CA MET A 66 -15.75 -5.42 -6.03
C MET A 66 -16.35 -4.37 -6.98
N MET A 67 -16.87 -3.26 -6.47
CA MET A 67 -17.52 -2.24 -7.32
C MET A 67 -16.49 -1.46 -8.12
N MET A 68 -16.74 -1.28 -9.42
CA MET A 68 -15.80 -0.65 -10.33
C MET A 68 -16.46 0.40 -11.24
N TYR A 69 -15.68 1.40 -11.64
CA TYR A 69 -16.01 2.30 -12.72
C TYR A 69 -16.01 1.57 -14.08
N PRO A 70 -16.71 2.07 -15.12
CA PRO A 70 -16.81 1.42 -16.44
C PRO A 70 -15.53 1.54 -17.30
N ASN A 71 -14.37 1.68 -16.66
CA ASN A 71 -13.09 1.93 -17.32
C ASN A 71 -12.29 0.63 -17.49
N PHE A 72 -12.72 -0.26 -18.39
CA PHE A 72 -12.03 -1.54 -18.56
C PHE A 72 -10.57 -1.39 -19.03
N LYS A 73 -10.18 -0.31 -19.71
CA LYS A 73 -8.77 -0.02 -20.04
C LYS A 73 -7.85 -0.03 -18.82
N ALA A 74 -8.34 0.40 -17.66
CA ALA A 74 -7.59 0.34 -16.42
C ALA A 74 -7.32 -1.10 -15.91
N THR A 75 -7.94 -2.12 -16.52
CA THR A 75 -7.59 -3.53 -16.29
C THR A 75 -6.43 -4.02 -17.18
N ALA A 76 -6.07 -3.23 -18.19
CA ALA A 76 -5.01 -3.59 -19.11
C ALA A 76 -3.63 -3.23 -18.52
N PRO A 77 -2.75 -4.20 -18.28
CA PRO A 77 -1.44 -3.95 -17.70
C PRO A 77 -0.49 -3.20 -18.65
N TRP A 78 -0.93 -2.80 -19.85
CA TRP A 78 -0.17 -2.04 -20.83
C TRP A 78 -0.70 -0.62 -21.08
N GLU A 79 -1.67 -0.14 -20.30
CA GLU A 79 -2.05 1.27 -20.33
C GLU A 79 -1.04 2.12 -19.54
N ALA A 80 -0.76 3.32 -20.04
CA ALA A 80 0.18 4.25 -19.39
C ALA A 80 -0.49 4.97 -18.22
N ASP A 81 -1.75 5.35 -18.41
CA ASP A 81 -2.63 5.89 -17.38
C ASP A 81 -3.30 4.71 -16.66
N ASN A 82 -2.55 4.06 -15.77
CA ASN A 82 -3.05 2.99 -14.90
C ASN A 82 -3.99 3.59 -13.82
N SER A 83 -5.05 4.25 -14.27
CA SER A 83 -6.15 4.70 -13.42
C SER A 83 -6.75 3.48 -12.73
N SER A 84 -7.15 3.60 -11.47
CA SER A 84 -7.72 2.45 -10.77
C SER A 84 -9.18 2.26 -11.17
N VAL A 85 -9.57 1.03 -11.48
CA VAL A 85 -10.97 0.67 -11.80
C VAL A 85 -11.87 0.72 -10.57
N SER A 86 -11.32 0.56 -9.38
CA SER A 86 -12.11 0.40 -8.17
C SER A 86 -12.86 1.67 -7.81
N LEU A 87 -14.12 1.54 -7.43
CA LEU A 87 -14.94 2.65 -6.97
C LEU A 87 -14.47 3.18 -5.59
N PHE A 88 -14.08 2.24 -4.73
CA PHE A 88 -13.62 2.47 -3.38
C PHE A 88 -12.20 1.94 -3.20
N ASP A 89 -11.36 2.69 -2.48
CA ASP A 89 -9.99 2.33 -2.14
C ASP A 89 -9.92 1.97 -0.65
N PHE A 90 -10.20 0.71 -0.35
CA PHE A 90 -10.14 0.19 1.01
C PHE A 90 -8.72 0.18 1.58
N SER A 91 -7.69 0.06 0.75
CA SER A 91 -6.30 0.12 1.22
C SER A 91 -5.97 1.53 1.73
N ARG A 92 -6.28 2.57 0.95
CA ARG A 92 -6.16 3.96 1.40
C ARG A 92 -6.97 4.23 2.65
N PHE A 93 -8.23 3.79 2.69
CA PHE A 93 -9.11 4.00 3.84
C PHE A 93 -8.58 3.32 5.11
N MET A 94 -8.28 2.02 5.07
CA MET A 94 -7.79 1.27 6.24
C MET A 94 -6.41 1.74 6.71
N ARG A 95 -5.58 2.27 5.80
CA ARG A 95 -4.30 2.88 6.13
C ARG A 95 -4.45 4.20 6.90
N LEU A 96 -5.36 5.07 6.45
CA LEU A 96 -5.40 6.48 6.88
C LEU A 96 -6.51 6.79 7.90
N PHE A 97 -7.63 6.04 7.89
CA PHE A 97 -8.74 6.31 8.79
C PHE A 97 -8.36 6.15 10.28
N PRO A 98 -7.66 5.09 10.71
CA PRO A 98 -7.21 4.96 12.12
C PRO A 98 -6.27 6.10 12.55
N VAL A 99 -5.45 6.62 11.62
CA VAL A 99 -4.55 7.75 11.85
C VAL A 99 -5.33 9.03 12.13
N LEU A 100 -6.29 9.37 11.25
CA LEU A 100 -7.14 10.55 11.44
C LEU A 100 -7.96 10.44 12.72
N ARG A 101 -8.53 9.25 12.97
CA ARG A 101 -9.33 8.94 14.16
C ARG A 101 -8.58 9.05 15.48
N SER A 102 -7.25 8.98 15.44
CA SER A 102 -6.39 9.15 16.61
C SER A 102 -6.32 10.59 17.10
N SER A 103 -6.48 11.54 16.18
CA SER A 103 -6.34 12.97 16.45
C SER A 103 -7.67 13.67 16.73
N CYS A 104 -8.77 13.18 16.13
CA CYS A 104 -10.10 13.74 16.30
C CYS A 104 -11.21 12.73 15.94
N GLU A 105 -12.47 13.13 16.18
CA GLU A 105 -13.60 12.50 15.52
C GLU A 105 -13.58 12.83 14.02
N VAL A 106 -13.85 11.83 13.19
CA VAL A 106 -13.81 11.99 11.73
C VAL A 106 -15.24 12.14 11.23
N GLU A 107 -15.53 13.27 10.59
CA GLU A 107 -16.85 13.48 10.00
C GLU A 107 -17.18 12.42 8.93
N PRO A 108 -18.43 11.90 8.85
CA PRO A 108 -18.77 10.82 7.94
C PRO A 108 -18.46 11.12 6.46
N GLN A 109 -18.62 12.37 6.03
CA GLN A 109 -18.32 12.76 4.65
C GLN A 109 -16.82 12.81 4.36
N LEU A 110 -16.01 13.23 5.34
CA LEU A 110 -14.56 13.16 5.23
C LEU A 110 -14.11 11.70 5.14
N ALA A 111 -14.66 10.82 5.98
CA ALA A 111 -14.39 9.39 5.94
C ALA A 111 -14.81 8.75 4.61
N LEU A 112 -15.96 9.15 4.05
CA LEU A 112 -16.41 8.69 2.74
C LEU A 112 -15.47 9.16 1.62
N SER A 113 -15.01 10.41 1.67
CA SER A 113 -14.05 10.95 0.70
C SER A 113 -12.69 10.23 0.74
N LEU A 114 -12.31 9.75 1.93
CA LEU A 114 -11.11 8.93 2.12
C LEU A 114 -11.27 7.54 1.50
N LEU A 115 -12.45 6.95 1.63
CA LEU A 115 -12.79 5.64 1.05
C LEU A 115 -13.02 5.69 -0.46
N ARG A 116 -13.50 6.82 -0.98
CA ARG A 116 -13.63 7.03 -2.43
C ARG A 116 -12.27 7.04 -3.08
N ASN A 117 -12.15 6.32 -4.20
CA ASN A 117 -10.90 6.25 -4.93
C ASN A 117 -10.63 7.60 -5.66
N PRO A 118 -9.56 8.33 -5.29
CA PRO A 118 -9.27 9.65 -5.89
C PRO A 118 -8.87 9.55 -7.38
N HIS A 119 -8.37 8.39 -7.81
CA HIS A 119 -7.98 8.12 -9.19
C HIS A 119 -9.10 7.49 -10.03
N GLY A 120 -10.24 7.19 -9.41
CA GLY A 120 -11.41 6.64 -10.09
C GLY A 120 -12.01 7.63 -11.09
N ARG A 121 -12.43 7.13 -12.26
CA ARG A 121 -13.02 7.95 -13.33
C ARG A 121 -14.17 7.21 -14.00
N MET A 122 -15.31 7.89 -14.17
CA MET A 122 -16.45 7.43 -14.97
C MET A 122 -16.13 7.57 -16.47
N ILE A 123 -15.26 6.72 -16.99
CA ILE A 123 -14.89 6.66 -18.41
C ILE A 123 -15.33 5.31 -18.93
N GLU A 124 -16.27 5.28 -19.87
CA GLU A 124 -16.62 4.04 -20.56
C GLU A 124 -15.49 3.66 -21.52
N SER A 125 -14.92 2.46 -21.33
CA SER A 125 -13.90 1.94 -22.23
C SER A 125 -14.06 0.43 -22.44
N SER A 126 -13.47 -0.10 -23.50
CA SER A 126 -13.40 -1.53 -23.78
C SER A 126 -11.95 -1.98 -23.92
N VAL A 127 -11.69 -3.28 -23.70
CA VAL A 127 -10.37 -3.89 -23.86
C VAL A 127 -10.43 -4.93 -24.96
N SER A 128 -9.55 -4.80 -25.95
CA SER A 128 -9.41 -5.79 -27.03
C SER A 128 -9.07 -7.17 -26.46
N GLY A 129 -9.82 -8.19 -26.89
CA GLY A 129 -9.64 -9.57 -26.44
C GLY A 129 -10.51 -10.00 -25.25
N MET A 130 -11.30 -9.10 -24.64
CA MET A 130 -12.31 -9.51 -23.65
C MET A 130 -13.55 -10.10 -24.34
N PRO A 131 -13.95 -11.35 -24.05
CA PRO A 131 -15.18 -11.91 -24.58
C PRO A 131 -16.42 -11.13 -24.12
N GLU A 132 -17.37 -10.91 -25.02
CA GLU A 132 -18.62 -10.16 -24.71
C GLU A 132 -19.41 -10.76 -23.54
N SER A 133 -19.35 -12.09 -23.36
CA SER A 133 -20.02 -12.77 -22.24
C SER A 133 -19.44 -12.37 -20.88
N ILE A 134 -18.12 -12.17 -20.81
CA ILE A 134 -17.41 -11.72 -19.61
C ILE A 134 -17.71 -10.25 -19.37
N GLU A 135 -17.60 -9.41 -20.40
CA GLU A 135 -17.90 -7.97 -20.28
C GLU A 135 -19.34 -7.75 -19.80
N ARG A 136 -20.30 -8.49 -20.35
CA ARG A 136 -21.72 -8.43 -19.93
C ARG A 136 -21.90 -8.85 -18.47
N ALA A 137 -21.21 -9.89 -18.02
CA ALA A 137 -21.27 -10.32 -16.63
C ALA A 137 -20.67 -9.26 -15.70
N LEU A 138 -19.52 -8.67 -16.06
CA LEU A 138 -18.89 -7.60 -15.29
C LEU A 138 -19.80 -6.37 -15.18
N LYS A 139 -20.35 -5.92 -16.32
CA LYS A 139 -21.28 -4.78 -16.38
C LYS A 139 -22.52 -4.99 -15.52
N LYS A 140 -23.06 -6.22 -15.51
CA LYS A 140 -24.27 -6.55 -14.76
C LYS A 140 -24.06 -6.57 -13.24
N HIS A 141 -22.90 -7.03 -12.78
CA HIS A 141 -22.70 -7.36 -11.36
C HIS A 141 -21.79 -6.39 -10.61
N TYR A 142 -20.88 -5.69 -11.29
CA TYR A 142 -19.80 -4.95 -10.63
C TYR A 142 -19.62 -3.52 -11.13
N VAL A 143 -19.98 -3.23 -12.38
CA VAL A 143 -19.81 -1.89 -12.95
C VAL A 143 -20.89 -0.94 -12.45
N VAL A 144 -20.45 0.24 -12.06
CA VAL A 144 -21.28 1.35 -11.60
C VAL A 144 -21.26 2.41 -12.70
N ALA A 145 -22.40 2.62 -13.36
CA ALA A 145 -22.49 3.41 -14.59
C ALA A 145 -23.37 4.68 -14.44
N SER A 146 -23.76 5.05 -13.22
CA SER A 146 -24.57 6.24 -12.98
C SER A 146 -24.36 6.83 -11.59
N ASP A 147 -24.58 8.14 -11.46
CA ASP A 147 -24.49 8.87 -10.19
C ASP A 147 -25.50 8.36 -9.15
N GLN A 148 -26.68 7.90 -9.59
CA GLN A 148 -27.68 7.32 -8.70
C GLN A 148 -27.17 6.01 -8.06
N GLN A 149 -26.49 5.15 -8.82
CA GLN A 149 -25.88 3.94 -8.27
C GLN A 149 -24.72 4.28 -7.34
N ILE A 150 -23.90 5.28 -7.70
CA ILE A 150 -22.82 5.81 -6.86
C ILE A 150 -23.38 6.25 -5.50
N GLN A 151 -24.46 7.04 -5.48
CA GLN A 151 -25.08 7.53 -4.25
C GLN A 151 -25.67 6.40 -3.39
N ALA A 152 -26.28 5.39 -4.01
CA ALA A 152 -26.78 4.22 -3.28
C ALA A 152 -25.63 3.42 -2.62
N LEU A 153 -24.50 3.32 -3.30
CA LEU A 153 -23.29 2.70 -2.77
C LEU A 153 -22.62 3.57 -1.70
N ASP A 154 -22.65 4.90 -1.81
CA ASP A 154 -22.19 5.80 -0.74
C ASP A 154 -22.94 5.57 0.56
N ASN A 155 -24.27 5.42 0.51
CA ASN A 155 -25.04 5.11 1.70
C ASN A 155 -24.65 3.78 2.34
N SER A 156 -24.23 2.80 1.52
CA SER A 156 -23.73 1.51 2.01
C SER A 156 -22.32 1.64 2.58
N ALA A 157 -21.47 2.45 1.94
CA ALA A 157 -20.13 2.79 2.43
C ALA A 157 -20.18 3.55 3.77
N LEU A 158 -21.13 4.46 3.96
CA LEU A 158 -21.33 5.16 5.23
C LEU A 158 -21.70 4.20 6.37
N LYS A 159 -22.53 3.17 6.10
CA LYS A 159 -22.82 2.12 7.08
C LYS A 159 -21.57 1.31 7.43
N PHE A 160 -20.79 0.93 6.42
CA PHE A 160 -19.52 0.26 6.62
C PHE A 160 -18.57 1.09 7.49
N ILE A 161 -18.41 2.39 7.19
CA ILE A 161 -17.56 3.32 7.94
C ILE A 161 -18.01 3.40 9.40
N ALA A 162 -19.31 3.53 9.65
CA ALA A 162 -19.85 3.58 11.01
C ALA A 162 -19.59 2.28 11.79
N GLY A 163 -19.78 1.13 11.15
CA GLY A 163 -19.46 -0.17 11.75
C GLY A 163 -17.97 -0.32 12.06
N TYR A 164 -17.11 0.12 11.14
CA TYR A 164 -15.66 0.09 11.32
C TYR A 164 -15.18 1.05 12.42
N ASP A 165 -15.71 2.26 12.51
CA ASP A 165 -15.38 3.20 13.59
C ASP A 165 -15.86 2.69 14.96
N HIS A 166 -17.05 2.06 15.01
CA HIS A 166 -17.53 1.41 16.22
C HIS A 166 -16.58 0.28 16.67
N LEU A 167 -16.13 -0.54 15.72
CA LEU A 167 -15.14 -1.57 15.97
C LEU A 167 -13.84 -0.99 16.55
N LEU A 168 -13.25 0.01 15.89
CA LEU A 168 -12.02 0.65 16.37
C LEU A 168 -12.21 1.27 17.76
N THR A 169 -13.37 1.87 18.02
CA THR A 169 -13.71 2.46 19.33
C THR A 169 -13.78 1.40 20.42
N SER A 170 -14.48 0.29 20.17
CA SER A 170 -14.60 -0.84 21.10
C SER A 170 -13.23 -1.47 21.36
N TRP A 171 -12.42 -1.65 20.32
CA TRP A 171 -11.07 -2.20 20.44
C TRP A 171 -10.16 -1.27 21.24
N ARG A 172 -10.16 0.04 20.95
CA ARG A 172 -9.35 1.04 21.66
C ARG A 172 -9.71 1.12 23.15
N LYS A 173 -10.99 0.94 23.49
CA LYS A 173 -11.45 0.90 24.88
C LYS A 173 -10.92 -0.33 25.63
N ALA A 174 -10.85 -1.48 24.96
CA ALA A 174 -10.36 -2.72 25.54
C ALA A 174 -8.82 -2.81 25.58
N HIS A 175 -8.13 -2.23 24.60
CA HIS A 175 -6.66 -2.31 24.44
C HIS A 175 -6.03 -0.94 24.20
N PRO A 176 -6.19 0.04 25.11
CA PRO A 176 -5.71 1.40 24.90
C PRO A 176 -4.19 1.48 24.69
N GLN A 177 -3.43 0.58 25.31
CA GLN A 177 -1.96 0.51 25.20
C GLN A 177 -1.47 0.03 23.82
N ASP A 178 -2.31 -0.70 23.06
CA ASP A 178 -1.91 -1.28 21.78
C ASP A 178 -2.42 -0.45 20.58
N TRP A 179 -3.11 0.67 20.82
CA TRP A 179 -3.62 1.57 19.78
C TRP A 179 -2.57 2.00 18.77
N GLY A 180 -1.37 2.32 19.27
CA GLY A 180 -0.21 2.65 18.44
C GLY A 180 0.21 1.54 17.48
N LYS A 181 0.26 0.30 17.98
CA LYS A 181 0.58 -0.89 17.19
C LYS A 181 -0.45 -1.17 16.11
N LEU A 182 -1.73 -1.04 16.45
CA LEU A 182 -2.82 -1.20 15.50
C LEU A 182 -2.66 -0.22 14.34
N ILE A 183 -2.45 1.06 14.61
CA ILE A 183 -2.28 2.08 13.56
C ILE A 183 -1.04 1.79 12.72
N GLN A 184 0.10 1.52 13.35
CA GLN A 184 1.34 1.20 12.65
C GLN A 184 1.11 0.00 11.71
N ARG A 185 0.53 -1.09 12.22
CA ARG A 185 0.24 -2.28 11.43
C ARG A 185 -0.74 -2.01 10.29
N ALA A 186 -1.87 -1.36 10.58
CA ALA A 186 -2.86 -1.00 9.56
C ALA A 186 -2.20 -0.17 8.46
N TYR A 187 -1.26 0.72 8.81
CA TYR A 187 -0.51 1.48 7.82
C TYR A 187 0.39 0.60 6.95
N ILE A 188 1.18 -0.30 7.55
CA ILE A 188 2.11 -1.18 6.84
C ILE A 188 1.38 -2.16 5.91
N VAL A 189 0.33 -2.82 6.41
CA VAL A 189 -0.38 -3.89 5.68
C VAL A 189 -1.14 -3.33 4.47
N ASN A 190 -1.66 -2.10 4.59
CA ASN A 190 -2.45 -1.44 3.55
C ASN A 190 -1.65 -0.47 2.67
N GLU A 191 -0.33 -0.42 2.83
CA GLU A 191 0.53 0.42 1.99
C GLU A 191 0.48 -0.06 0.53
N GLU A 192 0.45 0.89 -0.40
CA GLU A 192 0.43 0.64 -1.83
C GLU A 192 1.84 0.33 -2.36
N ARG A 193 2.11 -0.95 -2.63
CA ARG A 193 3.39 -1.40 -3.19
C ARG A 193 3.30 -1.57 -4.70
N THR A 194 4.04 -0.75 -5.44
CA THR A 194 4.01 -0.72 -6.91
C THR A 194 4.94 -1.74 -7.59
N TYR A 195 5.91 -2.32 -6.87
CA TYR A 195 6.98 -3.10 -7.49
C TYR A 195 6.59 -4.49 -8.03
N MET A 196 5.55 -5.12 -7.49
CA MET A 196 5.20 -6.51 -7.88
C MET A 196 3.80 -6.66 -8.49
N ASN A 197 2.92 -5.68 -8.30
CA ASN A 197 1.48 -5.84 -8.59
C ASN A 197 0.98 -5.02 -9.78
N CYS A 198 1.84 -4.22 -10.44
CA CYS A 198 1.43 -3.37 -11.55
C CYS A 198 2.54 -3.18 -12.59
N ARG A 199 2.17 -2.66 -13.77
CA ARG A 199 3.10 -2.40 -14.88
C ARG A 199 4.34 -1.60 -14.48
N PRO A 200 4.26 -0.55 -13.64
CA PRO A 200 5.45 0.15 -13.15
C PRO A 200 6.46 -0.80 -12.49
N GLY A 201 5.98 -1.81 -11.74
CA GLY A 201 6.83 -2.82 -11.11
C GLY A 201 7.49 -3.80 -12.09
N ASN A 202 6.76 -4.25 -13.10
CA ASN A 202 7.36 -5.06 -14.16
C ASN A 202 8.36 -4.25 -14.99
N ASP A 203 8.02 -3.01 -15.36
CA ASP A 203 8.94 -2.09 -16.05
C ASP A 203 10.20 -1.84 -15.24
N PHE A 204 10.09 -1.76 -13.91
CA PHE A 204 11.23 -1.63 -13.00
C PHE A 204 12.14 -2.87 -13.01
N LEU A 205 11.60 -4.08 -12.93
CA LEU A 205 12.38 -5.33 -13.03
C LEU A 205 13.07 -5.48 -14.39
N VAL A 206 12.36 -5.11 -15.46
CA VAL A 206 12.92 -5.07 -16.82
C VAL A 206 14.07 -4.05 -16.89
N ALA A 207 13.87 -2.84 -16.37
CA ALA A 207 14.89 -1.80 -16.32
C ALA A 207 16.15 -2.26 -15.56
N LEU A 208 15.99 -2.88 -14.40
CA LEU A 208 17.12 -3.43 -13.64
C LEU A 208 17.89 -4.50 -14.42
N THR A 209 17.17 -5.39 -15.11
CA THR A 209 17.79 -6.44 -15.94
C THR A 209 18.56 -5.83 -17.11
N GLN A 210 18.01 -4.80 -17.77
CA GLN A 210 18.68 -4.06 -18.84
C GLN A 210 19.94 -3.35 -18.31
N HIS A 211 19.85 -2.71 -17.14
CA HIS A 211 20.97 -2.03 -16.49
C HIS A 211 22.09 -3.00 -16.08
N LEU A 212 21.75 -4.21 -15.63
CA LEU A 212 22.73 -5.28 -15.38
C LEU A 212 23.42 -5.72 -16.68
N ALA A 213 22.66 -5.91 -17.76
CA ALA A 213 23.20 -6.36 -19.05
C ALA A 213 24.21 -5.37 -19.64
N VAL A 214 23.96 -4.07 -19.50
CA VAL A 214 24.88 -2.99 -19.95
C VAL A 214 25.92 -2.60 -18.89
N LYS A 215 26.00 -3.33 -17.77
CA LYS A 215 26.94 -3.09 -16.66
C LYS A 215 26.82 -1.70 -16.00
N LYS A 216 25.64 -1.07 -16.07
CA LYS A 216 25.32 0.14 -15.30
C LYS A 216 25.17 -0.16 -13.80
N VAL A 217 24.81 -1.42 -13.49
CA VAL A 217 24.70 -1.95 -12.12
C VAL A 217 25.50 -3.25 -12.06
N SER A 218 26.28 -3.44 -10.99
CA SER A 218 27.03 -4.68 -10.75
C SER A 218 26.10 -5.83 -10.31
N LYS A 219 26.58 -7.08 -10.38
CA LYS A 219 25.81 -8.24 -9.89
C LYS A 219 25.46 -8.11 -8.40
N SER A 220 26.37 -7.56 -7.59
CA SER A 220 26.16 -7.38 -6.15
C SER A 220 25.06 -6.36 -5.87
N GLU A 221 25.10 -5.22 -6.55
CA GLU A 221 24.08 -4.17 -6.44
C GLU A 221 22.72 -4.64 -6.95
N PHE A 222 22.69 -5.37 -8.06
CA PHE A 222 21.46 -5.98 -8.58
C PHE A 222 20.82 -6.88 -7.53
N SER A 223 21.58 -7.79 -6.90
CA SER A 223 21.06 -8.64 -5.83
C SER A 223 20.51 -7.84 -4.65
N GLN A 224 21.22 -6.78 -4.21
CA GLN A 224 20.73 -5.91 -3.12
C GLN A 224 19.43 -5.20 -3.47
N LEU A 225 19.27 -4.74 -4.71
CA LEU A 225 18.04 -4.10 -5.18
C LEU A 225 16.88 -5.10 -5.24
N ILE A 226 17.12 -6.34 -5.66
CA ILE A 226 16.10 -7.41 -5.62
C ILE A 226 15.67 -7.71 -4.18
N GLU A 227 16.62 -7.82 -3.24
CA GLU A 227 16.30 -8.01 -1.82
C GLU A 227 15.42 -6.86 -1.29
N LEU A 228 15.72 -5.62 -1.65
CA LEU A 228 14.92 -4.45 -1.28
C LEU A 228 13.52 -4.44 -1.90
N ILE A 229 13.35 -4.94 -3.14
CA ILE A 229 12.02 -5.11 -3.75
C ILE A 229 11.19 -6.10 -2.93
N ILE A 230 11.80 -7.23 -2.53
CA ILE A 230 11.14 -8.24 -1.70
C ILE A 230 10.76 -7.62 -0.36
N GLU A 231 11.67 -6.90 0.28
CA GLU A 231 11.45 -6.19 1.54
C GLU A 231 10.30 -5.16 1.42
N ALA A 232 10.26 -4.38 0.35
CA ALA A 232 9.19 -3.42 0.08
C ALA A 232 7.82 -4.09 -0.10
N CYS A 233 7.78 -5.35 -0.56
CA CYS A 233 6.54 -6.08 -0.77
C CYS A 233 6.10 -6.90 0.45
N ASP A 234 6.92 -6.97 1.49
CA ASP A 234 6.58 -7.65 2.73
C ASP A 234 5.50 -6.86 3.48
N ARG A 235 4.42 -7.55 3.84
CA ARG A 235 3.28 -6.97 4.58
C ARG A 235 3.39 -7.21 6.08
N ILE A 236 4.47 -7.82 6.53
CA ILE A 236 4.71 -8.10 7.93
C ILE A 236 5.43 -6.89 8.55
N PRO A 237 4.85 -6.22 9.56
CA PRO A 237 5.56 -5.20 10.32
C PRO A 237 6.82 -5.78 10.94
N ARG A 238 7.97 -5.16 10.65
CA ARG A 238 9.27 -5.52 11.23
C ARG A 238 9.87 -4.27 11.87
N PRO A 239 9.63 -4.07 13.17
CA PRO A 239 10.17 -2.91 13.86
C PRO A 239 11.68 -2.99 13.96
N ASP A 240 12.35 -1.84 13.82
CA ASP A 240 13.75 -1.70 14.17
C ASP A 240 13.95 -1.65 15.70
N SER A 241 15.19 -1.44 16.13
CA SER A 241 15.55 -1.35 17.56
C SER A 241 14.87 -0.19 18.29
N GLN A 242 14.28 0.77 17.57
CA GLN A 242 13.52 1.89 18.12
C GLN A 242 11.99 1.68 17.99
N GLY A 243 11.53 0.51 17.54
CA GLY A 243 10.10 0.22 17.36
C GLY A 243 9.50 0.83 16.09
N ARG A 244 10.31 1.29 15.13
CA ARG A 244 9.86 1.93 13.89
C ARG A 244 9.73 0.90 12.77
N CYS A 245 8.63 0.92 12.03
CA CYS A 245 8.41 0.06 10.86
C CYS A 245 8.56 0.84 9.55
N GLN A 246 9.13 0.22 8.52
CA GLN A 246 9.32 0.82 7.20
C GLN A 246 8.04 0.77 6.34
N ALA A 247 7.63 1.92 5.81
CA ALA A 247 6.52 2.08 4.88
C ALA A 247 6.93 2.93 3.66
N ASP A 248 6.06 2.98 2.64
CA ASP A 248 6.16 3.86 1.47
C ASP A 248 7.52 3.79 0.76
N LEU A 249 8.08 2.58 0.60
CA LEU A 249 9.41 2.42 0.04
C LEU A 249 9.41 2.82 -1.45
N ARG A 250 10.39 3.64 -1.85
CA ARG A 250 10.67 4.02 -3.24
C ARG A 250 12.16 3.83 -3.57
N LEU A 251 12.45 2.89 -4.45
CA LEU A 251 13.79 2.49 -4.88
C LEU A 251 14.35 3.37 -6.00
N PHE A 252 15.66 3.59 -5.93
CA PHE A 252 16.50 4.30 -6.88
C PHE A 252 17.81 3.51 -7.06
N LEU A 253 18.61 3.81 -8.09
CA LEU A 253 19.87 3.08 -8.32
C LEU A 253 20.88 3.27 -7.18
N ASN A 254 20.86 4.43 -6.53
CA ASN A 254 21.81 4.81 -5.48
C ASN A 254 21.23 4.73 -4.05
N GLY A 255 20.02 4.20 -3.88
CA GLY A 255 19.37 4.21 -2.58
C GLY A 255 17.86 4.01 -2.63
N PHE A 256 17.20 4.38 -1.56
CA PHE A 256 15.74 4.42 -1.48
C PHE A 256 15.24 5.46 -0.50
N THR A 257 14.01 5.92 -0.73
CA THR A 257 13.26 6.71 0.25
C THR A 257 12.17 5.85 0.88
N SER A 258 11.76 6.20 2.10
CA SER A 258 10.71 5.51 2.85
C SER A 258 10.22 6.40 3.99
N ASN A 259 9.11 6.01 4.62
CA ASN A 259 8.68 6.54 5.91
C ASN A 259 8.91 5.50 7.00
N LEU A 260 9.47 5.93 8.13
CA LEU A 260 9.54 5.14 9.36
C LEU A 260 8.32 5.47 10.21
N ILE A 261 7.41 4.51 10.38
CA ILE A 261 6.16 4.64 11.12
C ILE A 261 6.38 4.12 12.54
N ALA A 262 6.10 4.93 13.56
CA ALA A 262 6.26 4.56 14.96
C ALA A 262 4.90 4.37 15.64
N GLU A 263 4.85 3.49 16.65
CA GLU A 263 3.62 3.22 17.43
C GLU A 263 3.09 4.46 18.16
N ASN A 264 3.95 5.44 18.44
CA ASN A 264 3.54 6.68 19.13
C ASN A 264 2.79 7.68 18.23
N GLY A 265 2.38 7.29 17.02
CA GLY A 265 1.62 8.14 16.10
C GLY A 265 2.47 9.14 15.32
N PHE A 266 3.77 8.89 15.20
CA PHE A 266 4.69 9.70 14.40
C PHE A 266 5.21 8.93 13.19
N SER A 267 5.57 9.67 12.14
CA SER A 267 6.37 9.20 11.03
C SER A 267 7.69 9.99 10.95
N GLN A 268 8.72 9.39 10.35
CA GLN A 268 9.96 10.08 10.00
C GLN A 268 10.31 9.76 8.54
N PRO A 269 10.53 10.76 7.69
CA PRO A 269 11.00 10.50 6.35
C PRO A 269 12.44 9.98 6.44
N ARG A 270 12.78 9.01 5.60
CA ARG A 270 14.11 8.43 5.55
C ARG A 270 14.62 8.32 4.12
N LEU A 271 15.86 8.73 3.93
CA LEU A 271 16.71 8.38 2.79
C LEU A 271 17.70 7.31 3.23
N THR A 272 17.84 6.24 2.46
CA THR A 272 18.87 5.23 2.67
C THR A 272 19.76 5.14 1.44
N LEU A 273 21.06 5.25 1.63
CA LEU A 273 22.06 5.13 0.57
C LEU A 273 22.70 3.75 0.58
N LEU A 274 22.92 3.19 -0.61
CA LEU A 274 23.59 1.90 -0.78
C LEU A 274 25.10 2.13 -0.88
N THR A 275 25.88 1.53 0.02
CA THR A 275 27.34 1.74 0.10
C THR A 275 28.09 1.37 -1.18
N SER A 276 27.59 0.38 -1.94
CA SER A 276 28.08 0.01 -3.27
C SER A 276 27.97 1.13 -4.31
N SER A 277 26.87 1.89 -4.28
CA SER A 277 26.61 3.01 -5.17
C SER A 277 27.38 4.29 -4.80
N LEU A 278 28.02 4.30 -3.62
CA LEU A 278 28.81 5.40 -3.09
C LEU A 278 30.31 5.23 -3.37
N THR A 279 30.74 4.38 -4.30
CA THR A 279 32.18 4.12 -4.53
C THR A 279 33.02 5.36 -4.90
N SER A 280 32.39 6.44 -5.37
CA SER A 280 33.02 7.76 -5.57
C SER A 280 32.94 8.72 -4.36
N LEU A 281 32.18 8.36 -3.32
CA LEU A 281 31.89 9.18 -2.13
C LEU A 281 32.38 8.46 -0.87
N ASN A 282 33.16 9.14 -0.04
CA ASN A 282 33.61 8.57 1.22
C ASN A 282 32.44 8.45 2.20
N ILE A 283 32.02 7.22 2.53
CA ILE A 283 30.91 6.95 3.46
C ILE A 283 31.13 7.62 4.82
N ASN A 284 32.37 7.71 5.30
CA ASN A 284 32.66 8.38 6.57
C ASN A 284 32.46 9.91 6.48
N GLU A 285 32.72 10.51 5.32
CA GLU A 285 32.43 11.93 5.06
C GLU A 285 30.91 12.16 4.94
N LEU A 286 30.20 11.26 4.26
CA LEU A 286 28.73 11.32 4.18
C LEU A 286 28.08 11.10 5.55
N ALA A 287 28.65 10.25 6.40
CA ALA A 287 28.11 9.99 7.72
C ALA A 287 28.33 11.16 8.70
N SER A 288 29.36 11.96 8.48
CA SER A 288 29.74 13.10 9.34
C SER A 288 29.31 14.46 8.79
N SER A 289 28.67 14.50 7.62
CA SER A 289 28.23 15.74 6.98
C SER A 289 26.84 16.16 7.44
N GLU A 290 26.55 17.46 7.25
CA GLU A 290 25.25 18.04 7.54
C GLU A 290 24.23 17.57 6.49
N TRP A 291 23.22 16.85 6.96
CA TRP A 291 22.07 16.44 6.17
C TRP A 291 20.84 17.21 6.60
N VAL A 292 20.09 17.70 5.62
CA VAL A 292 18.78 18.32 5.84
C VAL A 292 17.75 17.75 4.87
N VAL A 293 16.50 17.72 5.29
CA VAL A 293 15.34 17.36 4.47
C VAL A 293 14.44 18.57 4.34
N GLU A 294 13.91 18.81 3.14
CA GLU A 294 12.92 19.86 2.91
C GLU A 294 11.50 19.32 3.08
N ILE A 295 10.73 19.99 3.94
CA ILE A 295 9.35 19.65 4.28
C ILE A 295 8.55 20.95 4.24
N ASP A 296 7.51 21.01 3.41
CA ASP A 296 6.67 22.21 3.24
C ASP A 296 7.47 23.49 2.94
N GLY A 297 8.57 23.37 2.17
CA GLY A 297 9.48 24.47 1.83
C GLY A 297 10.47 24.87 2.93
N VAL A 298 10.52 24.13 4.04
CA VAL A 298 11.43 24.38 5.17
C VAL A 298 12.47 23.26 5.26
N LYS A 299 13.75 23.63 5.32
CA LYS A 299 14.86 22.68 5.53
C LYS A 299 15.02 22.39 7.03
N VAL A 300 15.00 21.10 7.37
CA VAL A 300 15.12 20.60 8.75
C VAL A 300 16.26 19.60 8.84
N GLU A 301 17.03 19.66 9.92
CA GLU A 301 18.18 18.79 10.18
C GLU A 301 17.77 17.31 10.29
N CYS A 302 18.61 16.44 9.73
CA CYS A 302 18.47 15.00 9.78
C CYS A 302 19.50 14.37 10.72
N SER A 303 19.12 13.28 11.38
CA SER A 303 20.09 12.39 12.05
C SER A 303 20.61 11.33 11.09
N VAL A 304 21.87 10.93 11.27
CA VAL A 304 22.50 9.88 10.45
C VAL A 304 22.72 8.62 11.29
N GLU A 305 22.17 7.50 10.85
CA GLU A 305 22.30 6.18 11.47
C GLU A 305 23.05 5.24 10.50
N PRO A 306 24.35 4.97 10.72
CA PRO A 306 25.10 4.06 9.85
C PRO A 306 24.82 2.59 10.18
N ASP A 307 24.66 1.77 9.13
CA ASP A 307 24.68 0.32 9.16
C ASP A 307 25.88 -0.18 8.33
N SER A 308 26.39 -1.37 8.65
CA SER A 308 27.46 -2.10 7.96
C SER A 308 27.37 -2.11 6.43
N LYS A 309 26.17 -1.97 5.85
CA LYS A 309 25.93 -1.97 4.40
C LYS A 309 25.22 -0.71 3.87
N ARG A 310 24.67 0.14 4.73
CA ARG A 310 23.72 1.21 4.36
C ARG A 310 23.98 2.45 5.21
N LEU A 311 23.75 3.63 4.63
CA LEU A 311 23.71 4.89 5.40
C LEU A 311 22.26 5.36 5.47
N HIS A 312 21.70 5.49 6.68
CA HIS A 312 20.34 5.97 6.88
C HIS A 312 20.35 7.43 7.31
N ILE A 313 19.68 8.29 6.55
CA ILE A 313 19.46 9.70 6.84
C ILE A 313 18.00 9.83 7.24
N ILE A 314 17.77 10.12 8.52
CA ILE A 314 16.45 10.15 9.14
C ILE A 314 16.07 11.61 9.40
N GLY A 315 14.94 12.05 8.83
CA GLY A 315 14.38 13.37 9.08
C GLY A 315 13.67 13.50 10.43
N PRO A 316 13.04 14.66 10.68
CA PRO A 316 12.36 14.95 11.94
C PRO A 316 11.13 14.07 12.14
N LYS A 317 10.68 13.96 13.40
CA LYS A 317 9.39 13.35 13.75
C LYS A 317 8.25 14.24 13.30
N LEU A 318 7.39 13.70 12.45
CA LEU A 318 6.18 14.33 11.95
C LEU A 318 4.96 13.58 12.51
N PRO A 319 3.85 14.27 12.81
CA PRO A 319 2.60 13.60 13.11
C PRO A 319 2.18 12.70 11.95
N LEU A 320 1.75 11.48 12.23
CA LEU A 320 1.35 10.53 11.18
C LEU A 320 0.17 11.06 10.33
N THR A 321 -0.64 11.97 10.88
CA THR A 321 -1.71 12.67 10.15
C THR A 321 -1.21 13.45 8.94
N LYS A 322 0.07 13.88 8.93
CA LYS A 322 0.68 14.54 7.76
C LYS A 322 0.76 13.63 6.53
N LEU A 323 0.77 12.32 6.71
CA LEU A 323 0.69 11.37 5.59
C LEU A 323 -0.73 11.27 5.01
N ALA A 324 -1.77 11.63 5.77
CA ALA A 324 -3.14 11.66 5.27
C ALA A 324 -3.48 12.92 4.45
N GLU A 325 -2.68 13.98 4.59
CA GLU A 325 -2.85 15.25 3.85
C GLU A 325 -2.30 15.15 2.41
N ASN A 326 -1.41 14.20 2.12
CA ASN A 326 -0.70 14.09 0.84
C ASN A 326 -1.08 12.81 0.09
N ASP A 327 -2.03 12.91 -0.85
CA ASP A 327 -2.45 11.78 -1.70
C ASP A 327 -1.37 11.31 -2.70
N VAL A 328 -0.37 12.15 -2.97
CA VAL A 328 0.77 11.81 -3.85
C VAL A 328 2.05 12.32 -3.19
N ALA A 329 2.70 11.48 -2.39
CA ALA A 329 3.97 11.83 -1.82
C ALA A 329 5.05 11.76 -2.91
N ALA A 330 5.34 12.90 -3.55
CA ALA A 330 6.65 13.09 -4.16
C ALA A 330 7.71 12.77 -3.09
N PRO A 331 8.80 12.05 -3.44
CA PRO A 331 9.84 11.75 -2.47
C PRO A 331 10.40 13.04 -1.87
N PHE A 332 10.64 13.04 -0.56
CA PHE A 332 11.24 14.17 0.14
C PHE A 332 12.58 14.56 -0.49
N CYS A 333 12.85 15.86 -0.57
CA CYS A 333 14.12 16.38 -1.07
C CYS A 333 15.14 16.42 0.05
N TYR A 334 16.23 15.66 -0.10
CA TYR A 334 17.35 15.66 0.84
C TYR A 334 18.49 16.50 0.29
N PHE A 335 19.22 17.15 1.19
CA PHE A 335 20.40 17.94 0.87
C PHE A 335 21.56 17.51 1.76
N ASN A 336 22.74 17.49 1.18
CA ASN A 336 24.01 17.29 1.87
C ASN A 336 24.87 18.53 1.69
N GLN A 337 25.30 19.15 2.78
CA GLN A 337 26.15 20.36 2.75
C GLN A 337 25.58 21.48 1.83
N GLY A 338 24.25 21.67 1.87
CA GLY A 338 23.55 22.68 1.06
C GLY A 338 23.23 22.29 -0.38
N THR A 339 23.77 21.18 -0.89
CA THR A 339 23.50 20.67 -2.25
C THR A 339 22.41 19.61 -2.22
N GLN A 340 21.44 19.67 -3.13
CA GLN A 340 20.40 18.65 -3.23
C GLN A 340 21.02 17.31 -3.64
N PHE A 341 20.69 16.26 -2.89
CA PHE A 341 21.12 14.91 -3.21
C PHE A 341 20.25 14.34 -4.33
N GLU A 342 20.88 13.94 -5.43
CA GLU A 342 20.18 13.43 -6.60
C GLU A 342 19.92 11.93 -6.47
N LEU A 343 18.65 11.55 -6.55
CA LEU A 343 18.20 10.16 -6.59
C LEU A 343 18.10 9.72 -8.05
N ILE A 344 18.81 8.65 -8.40
CA ILE A 344 18.90 8.20 -9.79
C ILE A 344 17.74 7.24 -10.08
N PRO A 345 16.75 7.62 -10.92
CA PRO A 345 15.60 6.78 -11.19
C PRO A 345 16.00 5.50 -11.93
N ILE A 346 15.20 4.45 -11.73
CA ILE A 346 15.33 3.17 -12.42
C ILE A 346 14.31 3.14 -13.55
N GLU A 347 14.80 3.33 -14.77
CA GLU A 347 13.96 3.48 -15.96
C GLU A 347 14.46 2.58 -17.08
N ARG A 348 13.53 2.12 -17.93
CA ARG A 348 13.88 1.30 -19.07
C ARG A 348 14.66 2.11 -20.11
N ASN A 349 15.68 1.50 -20.71
CA ASN A 349 16.50 2.16 -21.73
C ASN A 349 15.71 2.50 -23.02
N ASP A 350 14.58 1.81 -23.27
CA ASP A 350 13.73 2.02 -24.45
C ASP A 350 12.66 3.12 -24.25
N ARG A 351 12.61 3.73 -23.06
CA ARG A 351 11.79 4.92 -22.77
C ARG A 351 12.60 6.21 -22.63
N SER A 352 13.94 6.14 -22.64
CA SER A 352 14.76 7.34 -22.72
C SER A 352 14.46 8.06 -24.04
N PRO A 353 14.26 9.39 -24.04
CA PRO A 353 14.02 10.11 -25.28
C PRO A 353 15.21 9.85 -26.20
N VAL A 354 14.92 9.27 -27.36
CA VAL A 354 15.89 9.11 -28.43
C VAL A 354 16.25 10.51 -28.92
N GLY A 355 17.36 11.05 -28.43
CA GLY A 355 18.04 12.23 -28.96
C GLY A 355 17.36 13.58 -28.66
N ALA A 356 18.08 14.42 -27.91
CA ALA A 356 18.04 15.86 -28.13
C ALA A 356 18.87 16.21 -29.38
#